data_AF-A0A1H7TNE5-F1
#
_entry.id   AF-A0A1H7TNE5-F1
#
_cell.length_a   1.000
_cell.length_b   1.000
_cell.length_c   1.000
_cell.angle_alpha   90.00
_cell.angle_beta   90.00
_cell.angle_gamma   90.00
#
_symmetry.space_group_name_H-M   'P 1'
#
loop_
_entity.id
_entity.type
_entity.pdbx_description
1 polymer ?
#
loop_
_entity_poly.entity_id
_entity_poly.type
_entity_poly.pdbx_seq_one_letter_code
_entity_poly.pdbx_strand_id
1 'polypeptide(L)'
;MATRIMAGRSTPKSSRRSSNTTRGTTTKPTAPTPTPDEARELLEIKLAQLNSLLWCCYGDGNGWFEEAGEKHRDHMLWIASDLAREAEMLFQVSAPK
;
A
#
# COMPACT_ATOMS: atom_id res chain seq x y z
N MET A 1 -47.83 35.13 28.93
CA MET A 1 -47.55 35.85 27.66
C MET A 1 -46.51 35.02 26.92
N ALA A 2 -46.86 34.12 26.00
CA ALA A 2 -47.13 34.34 24.56
C ALA A 2 -45.93 35.05 23.87
N THR A 3 -45.29 34.60 22.79
CA THR A 3 -45.69 33.70 21.69
C THR A 3 -44.46 33.31 20.83
N ARG A 4 -44.58 32.19 20.09
CA ARG A 4 -43.73 31.67 18.98
C ARG A 4 -43.52 32.68 17.83
N ILE A 5 -42.56 32.39 16.92
CA ILE A 5 -42.60 32.34 15.41
C ILE A 5 -41.15 32.58 14.89
N MET A 6 -40.35 31.57 14.51
CA MET A 6 -40.23 30.87 13.19
C MET A 6 -39.77 31.73 11.99
N ALA A 7 -38.53 31.49 11.51
CA ALA A 7 -38.09 31.35 10.10
C ALA A 7 -36.56 31.17 10.12
N GLY A 8 -35.88 30.23 9.48
CA GLY A 8 -36.22 29.19 8.52
C GLY A 8 -34.88 28.67 7.98
N ARG A 9 -34.66 27.36 7.97
CA ARG A 9 -33.87 26.65 6.95
C ARG A 9 -34.02 25.14 7.17
N SER A 10 -34.68 24.54 6.19
CA SER A 10 -34.94 23.12 6.07
C SER A 10 -33.67 22.28 6.22
N THR A 11 -33.70 21.29 7.10
CA THR A 11 -32.77 20.17 7.07
C THR A 11 -33.24 19.18 6.01
N PRO A 12 -32.42 18.83 5.02
CA PRO A 12 -32.77 17.74 4.11
C PRO A 12 -32.71 16.41 4.88
N LYS A 13 -33.87 15.75 4.99
CA LYS A 13 -34.00 14.33 5.31
C LYS A 13 -33.24 13.53 4.26
N SER A 14 -32.03 13.08 4.57
CA SER A 14 -31.40 12.00 3.81
C SER A 14 -31.92 10.67 4.35
N SER A 15 -32.86 10.10 3.60
CA SER A 15 -33.32 8.73 3.73
C SER A 15 -32.12 7.78 3.56
N ARG A 16 -31.52 7.34 4.66
CA ARG A 16 -30.62 6.16 4.61
C ARG A 16 -31.49 4.92 4.44
N ARG A 17 -31.76 4.66 3.16
CA ARG A 17 -32.24 3.41 2.64
C ARG A 17 -31.27 2.29 3.06
N SER A 18 -31.82 1.37 3.83
CA SER A 18 -31.58 -0.08 3.84
C SER A 18 -30.38 -0.58 3.04
N SER A 19 -29.49 -1.30 3.71
CA SER A 19 -29.07 -2.62 3.22
C SER A 19 -28.55 -3.46 4.39
N ASN A 20 -29.28 -4.54 4.68
CA ASN A 20 -28.73 -5.68 5.41
C ASN A 20 -27.49 -6.15 4.64
N THR A 21 -26.31 -6.08 5.26
CA THR A 21 -25.17 -6.86 4.79
C THR A 21 -24.87 -7.91 5.84
N THR A 22 -25.39 -9.08 5.53
CA THR A 22 -25.00 -10.42 5.93
C THR A 22 -23.54 -10.48 6.38
N ARG A 23 -23.34 -11.03 7.57
CA ARG A 23 -22.08 -11.49 8.15
C ARG A 23 -21.34 -12.37 7.12
N GLY A 24 -20.49 -11.74 6.31
CA GLY A 24 -19.59 -12.39 5.38
C GLY A 24 -18.33 -12.80 6.13
N THR A 25 -18.10 -14.10 6.20
CA THR A 25 -16.81 -14.71 6.53
C THR A 25 -15.71 -14.05 5.69
N THR A 26 -14.75 -13.41 6.34
CA THR A 26 -13.53 -12.89 5.72
C THR A 26 -12.62 -14.07 5.35
N THR A 27 -12.95 -14.76 4.25
CA THR A 27 -11.92 -15.44 3.47
C THR A 27 -11.05 -14.32 2.89
N LYS A 28 -9.83 -14.17 3.41
CA LYS A 28 -8.75 -13.37 2.82
C LYS A 28 -8.79 -13.63 1.30
N PRO A 29 -8.94 -12.62 0.43
CA PRO A 29 -8.81 -12.84 -1.00
C PRO A 29 -7.42 -13.43 -1.21
N THR A 30 -7.35 -14.70 -1.59
CA THR A 30 -6.14 -15.25 -2.18
C THR A 30 -5.96 -14.47 -3.46
N ALA A 31 -5.02 -13.52 -3.47
CA ALA A 31 -4.69 -12.81 -4.68
C ALA A 31 -4.38 -13.88 -5.75
N PRO A 32 -4.98 -13.78 -6.94
CA PRO A 32 -4.67 -14.71 -8.02
C PRO A 32 -3.16 -14.70 -8.26
N THR A 33 -2.57 -15.88 -8.44
CA THR A 33 -1.16 -15.98 -8.85
C THR A 33 -0.98 -15.17 -10.13
N PRO A 34 -0.05 -14.20 -10.16
CA PRO A 34 0.13 -13.34 -11.32
C PRO A 34 0.51 -14.19 -12.54
N THR A 35 0.00 -13.81 -13.70
CA THR A 35 0.46 -14.37 -14.97
C THR A 35 1.95 -14.04 -15.17
N PRO A 36 2.69 -14.78 -16.02
CA PRO A 36 4.12 -14.50 -16.25
C PRO A 36 4.40 -13.06 -16.68
N ASP A 37 3.52 -12.47 -17.50
CA ASP A 37 3.64 -11.07 -17.95
C ASP A 37 3.38 -10.08 -16.80
N GLU A 38 2.32 -10.28 -16.01
CA GLU A 38 2.05 -9.48 -14.80
C GLU A 38 3.18 -9.62 -13.77
N ALA A 39 3.74 -10.82 -13.62
CA ALA A 39 4.86 -11.07 -12.72
C ALA A 39 6.11 -10.32 -13.16
N ARG A 40 6.35 -10.22 -14.47
CA ARG A 40 7.45 -9.42 -15.03
C ARG A 40 7.24 -7.92 -14.80
N GLU A 41 6.05 -7.39 -15.04
CA GLU A 41 5.74 -5.97 -14.75
C GLU A 41 5.92 -5.66 -13.25
N LEU A 42 5.41 -6.52 -12.37
CA LEU A 42 5.59 -6.38 -10.93
C LEU A 42 7.07 -6.49 -10.53
N LEU A 43 7.85 -7.36 -11.18
CA LEU A 43 9.29 -7.48 -10.95
C LEU A 43 10.01 -6.17 -11.28
N GLU A 44 9.73 -5.59 -12.44
CA GLU A 44 10.32 -4.33 -12.87
C GLU A 44 10.01 -3.20 -11.87
N ILE A 45 8.76 -3.14 -11.37
CA ILE A 45 8.34 -2.19 -10.33
C ILE A 45 9.13 -2.42 -9.04
N LYS A 46 9.23 -3.67 -8.57
CA LYS A 46 9.93 -4.00 -7.32
C LYS A 46 11.42 -3.70 -7.39
N LEU A 47 12.05 -3.97 -8.53
CA LEU A 47 13.46 -3.62 -8.77
C LEU A 47 13.67 -2.10 -8.80
N ALA A 48 12.75 -1.33 -9.41
CA ALA A 48 12.82 0.12 -9.39
C ALA A 48 12.69 0.70 -7.96
N GLN A 49 11.79 0.12 -7.15
CA GLN A 49 11.64 0.48 -5.73
C GLN A 49 12.91 0.16 -4.93
N LEU A 50 13.47 -1.04 -5.10
CA LEU A 50 14.71 -1.44 -4.45
C LEU A 50 15.88 -0.53 -4.85
N ASN A 51 16.02 -0.22 -6.14
CA ASN A 51 17.06 0.67 -6.64
C ASN A 51 16.93 2.08 -6.03
N SER A 52 15.72 2.65 -6.05
CA SER A 52 15.46 3.96 -5.46
C SER A 52 15.79 3.99 -3.96
N LEU A 53 15.42 2.94 -3.22
CA LEU A 53 15.73 2.83 -1.80
C LEU A 53 17.25 2.78 -1.55
N LEU A 54 17.98 1.94 -2.30
CA LEU A 54 19.42 1.82 -2.18
C LEU A 54 20.15 3.11 -2.61
N TRP A 55 19.64 3.79 -3.63
CA TRP A 55 20.14 5.09 -4.04
C TRP A 55 20.00 6.13 -2.92
N CYS A 56 18.87 6.17 -2.22
CA CYS A 56 18.73 7.05 -1.06
C CYS A 56 19.56 6.60 0.15
N CYS A 57 19.89 5.31 0.27
CA CYS A 57 20.73 4.83 1.36
C CYS A 57 22.22 5.15 1.14
N TYR A 58 22.70 5.11 -0.10
CA TYR A 58 24.16 5.13 -0.38
C TYR A 58 24.58 6.05 -1.54
N GLY A 59 23.65 6.50 -2.38
CA GLY A 59 23.95 7.14 -3.67
C GLY A 59 23.77 8.65 -3.72
N ASP A 60 22.98 9.25 -2.83
CA ASP A 60 22.72 10.70 -2.86
C ASP A 60 23.81 11.56 -2.20
N GLY A 61 24.76 10.93 -1.49
CA GLY A 61 25.91 11.57 -0.86
C GLY A 61 25.55 12.61 0.21
N ASN A 62 24.31 12.64 0.67
CA ASN A 62 23.83 13.64 1.63
C ASN A 62 23.92 13.17 3.09
N GLY A 63 24.41 11.95 3.34
CA GLY A 63 24.60 11.39 4.68
C GLY A 63 23.29 11.04 5.39
N TRP A 64 22.14 11.08 4.70
CA TRP A 64 20.83 10.86 5.31
C TRP A 64 20.75 9.48 5.97
N PHE A 65 21.33 8.46 5.33
CA PHE A 65 21.35 7.11 5.87
C PHE A 65 22.16 7.02 7.16
N GLU A 66 23.35 7.61 7.19
CA GLU A 66 24.23 7.67 8.36
C GLU A 66 23.58 8.45 9.52
N GLU A 67 22.85 9.52 9.21
CA GLU A 67 22.15 10.37 10.18
C GLU A 67 20.84 9.76 10.71
N ALA A 68 20.21 8.85 9.96
CA ALA A 68 18.93 8.25 10.34
C ALA A 68 19.00 7.37 11.61
N GLY A 69 20.20 7.04 12.08
CA GLY A 69 20.44 6.23 13.28
C GLY A 69 20.25 4.73 13.04
N GLU A 70 20.86 3.91 13.90
CA GLU A 70 20.95 2.44 13.72
C GLU A 70 19.60 1.76 13.49
N LYS A 71 18.58 2.06 14.30
CA LYS A 71 17.25 1.44 14.16
C LYS A 71 16.56 1.78 12.83
N HIS A 72 16.74 2.98 12.32
CA HIS A 72 16.14 3.37 11.05
C HIS A 72 16.84 2.70 9.87
N ARG A 73 18.18 2.62 9.94
CA ARG A 73 19.00 1.89 8.96
C ARG A 73 18.63 0.41 8.91
N ASP A 74 18.47 -0.23 10.07
CA ASP A 74 18.05 -1.64 10.16
C ASP A 74 16.67 -1.86 9.52
N HIS A 75 15.71 -0.95 9.76
CA HIS A 75 14.41 -1.01 9.11
C HIS A 75 14.50 -0.82 7.59
N MET A 76 15.33 0.09 7.10
CA MET A 76 15.54 0.28 5.65
C MET A 76 16.16 -0.94 5.01
N LEU A 77 17.17 -1.55 5.63
CA LEU A 77 17.78 -2.79 5.17
C LEU A 77 16.79 -3.97 5.21
N TRP A 78 15.93 -4.01 6.22
CA TRP A 78 14.85 -5.00 6.29
C TRP A 78 13.88 -4.83 5.12
N ILE A 79 13.45 -3.62 4.80
CA ILE A 79 12.58 -3.34 3.63
C ILE A 79 13.28 -3.73 2.33
N ALA A 80 14.57 -3.39 2.18
CA ALA A 80 15.35 -3.78 1.01
C ALA A 80 15.42 -5.31 0.86
N SER A 81 15.59 -6.03 1.98
CA SER A 81 15.62 -7.49 1.98
C SER A 81 14.29 -8.12 1.58
N ASP A 82 13.16 -7.55 2.02
CA ASP A 82 11.83 -8.05 1.64
C ASP A 82 11.51 -7.76 0.17
N LEU A 83 11.87 -6.56 -0.32
CA LEU A 83 11.76 -6.22 -1.74
C LEU A 83 12.61 -7.15 -2.62
N ALA A 84 13.83 -7.48 -2.20
CA ALA A 84 14.70 -8.41 -2.92
C ALA A 84 14.10 -9.82 -2.98
N ARG A 85 13.49 -10.29 -1.88
CA ARG A 85 12.81 -11.59 -1.84
C ARG A 85 11.56 -11.62 -2.72
N GLU A 86 10.76 -10.55 -2.71
CA GLU A 86 9.61 -10.42 -3.61
C GLU A 86 10.03 -10.41 -5.08
N ALA A 87 11.10 -9.68 -5.41
CA ALA A 87 11.67 -9.68 -6.75
C ALA A 87 12.14 -11.09 -7.17
N GLU A 88 12.81 -11.85 -6.29
CA GLU A 88 13.21 -13.23 -6.59
C GLU A 88 12.00 -14.13 -6.89
N MET A 89 10.94 -14.04 -6.07
CA MET A 89 9.71 -14.81 -6.30
C MET A 89 9.05 -14.45 -7.64
N LEU A 90 8.97 -13.16 -7.97
CA LEU A 90 8.40 -12.70 -9.23
C LEU A 90 9.27 -13.11 -10.42
N PHE A 91 10.60 -13.08 -10.28
CA PHE A 91 11.52 -13.56 -11.30
C PHE A 91 11.28 -15.04 -11.64
N GLN A 92 11.14 -15.90 -10.62
CA GLN A 92 10.86 -17.33 -10.81
C GLN A 92 9.51 -17.59 -11.52
N VAL A 93 8.51 -16.74 -11.30
CA VAL A 93 7.19 -16.85 -11.97
C VAL A 93 7.23 -16.28 -13.39
N SER A 94 8.01 -15.23 -13.63
CA SER A 94 8.14 -14.57 -14.94
C SER A 94 9.03 -15.34 -15.92
N ALA A 95 9.98 -16.15 -15.43
CA ALA A 95 10.89 -16.90 -16.28
C ALA A 95 10.15 -18.09 -16.95
N PRO A 96 10.20 -18.21 -18.29
CA PRO A 96 9.69 -19.39 -18.96
C PRO A 96 10.52 -20.61 -18.54
N LYS A 97 9.82 -21.71 -18.24
CA LYS A 97 10.40 -22.98 -17.81
C LYS A 97 11.11 -23.70 -18.95
#